data_AF-A0A5S5BZF7-F1
#
_entry.id   AF-A0A5S5BZF7-F1
#
_cell.length_a   1.000
_cell.length_b   1.000
_cell.length_c   1.000
_cell.angle_alpha   90.00
_cell.angle_beta   90.00
_cell.angle_gamma   90.00
#
_symmetry.space_group_name_H-M   'P 1'
#
loop_
_entity.id
_entity.type
_entity.pdbx_description
1 polymer ?
#
loop_
_entity_poly.entity_id
_entity_poly.type
_entity_poly.pdbx_seq_one_letter_code
_entity_poly.pdbx_strand_id
1 'polypeptide(L)'
;MLKKEYTNGEITILWRPEKCIHSGICVKTLPKVYNPKERPWIKPKNATTKELIKQVAKCPSGALRIKQDKKSMTKIGREDNGKKGRFIIYENDKFAGEMTYTWAGKSKFIINHTGVEEQFSGKGFGKKLVMKSVEFARNNDLKILPLCPFAKKSI
;
A
#
# COMPACT_ATOMS: atom_id res chain seq x y z
N MET A 1 -4.34 -8.54 -25.03
CA MET A 1 -5.05 -8.02 -23.83
C MET A 1 -4.78 -6.53 -23.69
N LEU A 2 -5.63 -5.69 -24.26
CA LEU A 2 -5.49 -4.23 -24.12
C LEU A 2 -6.14 -3.80 -22.81
N LYS A 3 -5.33 -3.58 -21.78
CA LYS A 3 -5.79 -3.09 -20.48
C LYS A 3 -5.26 -1.68 -20.30
N LYS A 4 -6.17 -0.72 -20.10
CA LYS A 4 -5.80 0.66 -19.77
C LYS A 4 -5.99 0.88 -18.27
N GLU A 5 -5.07 1.61 -17.67
CA GLU A 5 -5.05 1.87 -16.23
C GLU A 5 -5.13 3.37 -15.97
N TYR A 6 -6.01 3.77 -15.06
CA TYR A 6 -6.22 5.17 -14.70
C TYR A 6 -6.25 5.29 -13.19
N THR A 7 -5.31 6.02 -12.61
CA THR A 7 -5.19 6.17 -11.15
C THR A 7 -5.59 7.57 -10.68
N ASN A 8 -6.23 7.65 -9.52
CA ASN A 8 -6.42 8.91 -8.79
C ASN A 8 -5.40 9.08 -7.64
N GLY A 9 -4.46 8.13 -7.47
CA GLY A 9 -3.50 8.11 -6.36
C GLY A 9 -3.90 7.24 -5.16
N GLU A 10 -5.18 6.88 -5.06
CA GLU A 10 -5.71 5.95 -4.03
C GLU A 10 -6.15 4.61 -4.65
N ILE A 11 -6.75 4.65 -5.83
CA ILE A 11 -7.21 3.47 -6.55
C ILE A 11 -6.88 3.59 -8.03
N THR A 12 -6.70 2.44 -8.66
CA THR A 12 -6.47 2.34 -10.09
C THR A 12 -7.67 1.67 -10.76
N ILE A 13 -8.35 2.41 -11.63
CA ILE A 13 -9.40 1.89 -12.51
C ILE A 13 -8.74 1.17 -13.67
N LEU A 14 -9.06 -0.11 -13.77
CA LEU A 14 -8.66 -0.99 -14.85
C LEU A 14 -9.79 -1.07 -15.85
N TRP A 15 -9.55 -0.64 -17.08
CA TRP A 15 -10.52 -0.72 -18.16
C TRP A 15 -10.09 -1.73 -19.23
N ARG A 16 -11.02 -2.61 -19.59
CA ARG A 16 -10.91 -3.62 -20.63
C ARG A 16 -11.96 -3.35 -21.72
N PRO A 17 -11.60 -2.65 -22.82
CA PRO A 17 -12.55 -2.32 -23.90
C PRO A 17 -13.22 -3.57 -24.47
N GLU A 18 -12.48 -4.66 -24.61
CA GLU A 18 -12.95 -5.96 -25.15
C GLU A 18 -14.13 -6.56 -24.38
N LYS A 19 -14.30 -6.19 -23.10
CA LYS A 19 -15.42 -6.67 -22.27
C LYS A 19 -16.59 -5.70 -22.22
N CYS A 20 -16.46 -4.49 -22.78
CA CYS A 20 -17.47 -3.45 -22.63
C CYS A 20 -18.71 -3.72 -23.49
N ILE A 21 -19.86 -3.95 -22.85
CA ILE A 21 -21.16 -4.05 -23.55
C ILE A 21 -21.80 -2.68 -23.86
N HIS A 22 -21.05 -1.58 -23.67
CA HIS A 22 -21.51 -0.21 -23.90
C HIS A 22 -22.86 0.15 -23.25
N SER A 23 -23.15 -0.40 -22.06
CA SER A 23 -24.38 -0.10 -21.31
C SER A 23 -24.61 1.38 -20.99
N GLY A 24 -23.57 2.21 -21.15
CA GLY A 24 -23.62 3.66 -20.91
C GLY A 24 -23.74 4.05 -19.44
N ILE A 25 -23.82 3.08 -18.53
CA ILE A 25 -24.02 3.33 -17.09
C ILE A 25 -22.90 4.19 -16.51
N CYS A 26 -21.66 4.02 -16.96
CA CYS A 26 -20.50 4.81 -16.53
C CYS A 26 -20.64 6.30 -16.85
N VAL A 27 -21.06 6.63 -18.07
CA VAL A 27 -21.22 8.02 -18.51
C VAL A 27 -22.47 8.65 -17.89
N LYS A 28 -23.57 7.90 -17.76
CA LYS A 28 -24.84 8.40 -17.22
C LYS A 28 -24.76 8.78 -15.74
N THR A 29 -24.08 7.99 -14.93
CA THR A 29 -24.07 8.19 -13.47
C THR A 29 -22.86 8.96 -12.97
N LEU A 30 -21.75 8.98 -13.71
CA LEU A 30 -20.54 9.71 -13.33
C LEU A 30 -19.85 10.38 -14.54
N PRO A 31 -20.54 11.30 -15.24
CA PRO A 31 -20.04 11.93 -16.47
C PRO A 31 -18.76 12.74 -16.25
N LYS A 32 -18.55 13.27 -15.05
CA LYS A 32 -17.32 13.99 -14.65
C LYS A 32 -16.07 13.09 -14.73
N VAL A 33 -16.22 11.77 -14.61
CA VAL A 33 -15.11 10.80 -14.70
C VAL A 33 -15.06 10.13 -16.07
N TYR A 34 -16.21 9.76 -16.65
CA TYR A 34 -16.28 8.97 -17.88
C TYR A 34 -16.83 9.83 -19.03
N ASN A 35 -15.96 10.24 -19.95
CA ASN A 35 -16.31 11.05 -21.12
C ASN A 35 -15.73 10.47 -22.43
N PRO A 36 -16.52 9.70 -23.21
CA PRO A 36 -16.06 9.08 -24.46
C PRO A 36 -15.55 10.05 -25.52
N LYS A 37 -15.96 11.34 -25.47
CA LYS A 37 -15.55 12.38 -26.42
C LYS A 37 -14.17 12.98 -26.10
N GLU A 38 -13.64 12.73 -24.90
CA GLU A 38 -12.33 13.25 -24.48
C GLU A 38 -11.26 12.15 -24.45
N ARG A 39 -10.00 12.57 -24.46
CA ARG A 39 -8.83 11.70 -24.26
C ARG A 39 -7.92 12.34 -23.20
N PRO A 40 -7.66 11.68 -22.06
CA PRO A 40 -8.20 10.39 -21.63
C PRO A 40 -9.72 10.44 -21.34
N TRP A 41 -10.44 9.40 -21.74
CA TRP A 41 -11.90 9.31 -21.55
C TRP A 41 -12.29 8.91 -20.12
N ILE A 42 -11.34 8.44 -19.31
CA ILE A 42 -11.50 8.13 -17.89
C ILE A 42 -10.59 9.07 -17.09
N LYS A 43 -11.17 9.96 -16.30
CA LYS A 43 -10.50 10.94 -15.45
C LYS A 43 -10.85 10.66 -13.97
N PRO A 44 -10.22 9.66 -13.33
CA PRO A 44 -10.60 9.21 -11.98
C PRO A 44 -10.37 10.28 -10.91
N LYS A 45 -9.52 11.28 -11.18
CA LYS A 45 -9.28 12.43 -10.29
C LYS A 45 -10.52 13.33 -10.07
N ASN A 46 -11.54 13.21 -10.91
CA ASN A 46 -12.75 14.04 -10.84
C ASN A 46 -13.83 13.49 -9.89
N ALA A 47 -13.57 12.40 -9.16
CA ALA A 47 -14.49 11.84 -8.18
C ALA A 47 -13.74 11.24 -6.99
N THR A 48 -14.48 11.07 -5.89
CA THR A 48 -13.96 10.39 -4.71
C THR A 48 -13.79 8.89 -4.95
N THR A 49 -12.87 8.26 -4.24
CA THR A 49 -12.65 6.80 -4.30
C THR A 49 -13.93 6.00 -4.03
N LYS A 50 -14.77 6.48 -3.12
CA LYS A 50 -16.08 5.86 -2.81
C LYS A 50 -17.03 5.89 -4.01
N GLU A 51 -17.14 7.02 -4.71
CA GLU A 51 -17.96 7.14 -5.92
C GLU A 51 -17.44 6.22 -7.04
N LEU A 52 -16.12 6.17 -7.23
CA LEU A 52 -15.49 5.31 -8.23
C LEU A 52 -15.75 3.83 -7.96
N ILE A 53 -15.60 3.37 -6.71
CA ILE A 53 -15.89 1.98 -6.33
C ILE A 53 -17.36 1.65 -6.59
N LYS A 54 -18.28 2.52 -6.12
CA LYS A 54 -19.72 2.33 -6.31
C LYS A 54 -20.08 2.25 -7.79
N GLN A 55 -19.41 3.05 -8.63
CA GLN A 55 -19.67 3.06 -10.06
C GLN A 55 -19.13 1.82 -10.77
N VAL A 56 -17.89 1.42 -10.45
CA VAL A 56 -17.27 0.24 -11.06
C VAL A 56 -18.03 -1.03 -10.68
N ALA A 57 -18.59 -1.11 -9.47
CA ALA A 57 -19.46 -2.20 -9.04
C ALA A 57 -20.75 -2.31 -9.87
N LYS A 58 -21.23 -1.23 -10.48
CA LYS A 58 -22.41 -1.22 -11.36
C LYS A 58 -22.09 -1.63 -12.80
N CYS A 59 -20.85 -1.99 -13.13
CA CYS A 59 -20.48 -2.39 -14.48
C CYS A 59 -20.96 -3.84 -14.74
N PRO A 60 -22.03 -4.07 -15.53
CA PRO A 60 -22.61 -5.41 -15.71
C PRO A 60 -21.66 -6.37 -16.43
N SER A 61 -20.78 -5.81 -17.26
CA SER A 61 -19.85 -6.59 -18.07
C SER A 61 -18.49 -6.87 -17.41
N GLY A 62 -18.21 -6.24 -16.26
CA GLY A 62 -16.90 -6.30 -15.63
C GLY A 62 -15.77 -5.66 -16.46
N ALA A 63 -16.11 -4.81 -17.45
CA ALA A 63 -15.15 -4.05 -18.25
C ALA A 63 -14.35 -3.03 -17.41
N LEU A 64 -14.93 -2.58 -16.30
CA LEU A 64 -14.26 -1.78 -15.29
C LEU A 64 -13.95 -2.66 -14.06
N ARG A 65 -12.73 -2.58 -13.54
CA ARG A 65 -12.33 -3.19 -12.27
C ARG A 65 -11.50 -2.21 -11.45
N ILE A 66 -11.57 -2.33 -10.12
CA ILE A 66 -10.72 -1.56 -9.22
C ILE A 66 -9.52 -2.42 -8.82
N LYS A 67 -8.32 -1.86 -8.96
CA LYS A 67 -7.14 -2.27 -8.21
C LYS A 67 -6.99 -1.27 -7.07
N GLN A 68 -7.24 -1.73 -5.85
CA GLN A 68 -7.02 -0.88 -4.67
C GLN A 68 -5.52 -0.78 -4.43
N ASP A 69 -4.97 0.41 -4.59
CA ASP A 69 -3.73 0.76 -3.93
C ASP A 69 -4.14 1.06 -2.49
N LYS A 70 -4.23 0.02 -1.65
CA LYS A 70 -4.62 0.14 -0.24
C LYS A 70 -3.59 1.02 0.49
N LYS A 71 -3.70 2.32 0.34
CA LYS A 71 -3.09 3.31 1.21
C LYS A 71 -4.00 3.41 2.42
N SER A 72 -3.99 2.33 3.21
CA SER A 72 -4.23 2.48 4.64
C SER A 72 -3.34 3.63 5.10
N MET A 73 -3.84 4.48 6.00
CA MET A 73 -3.08 5.57 6.62
C MET A 73 -2.01 4.97 7.55
N THR A 74 -1.09 4.22 6.94
CA THR A 74 -0.04 3.46 7.57
C THR A 74 1.16 4.38 7.68
N LYS A 75 1.48 4.83 8.88
CA LYS A 75 2.67 5.65 9.15
C LYS A 75 3.73 4.75 9.74
N ILE A 76 4.96 4.82 9.21
CA ILE A 76 6.10 4.14 9.81
C ILE A 76 7.06 5.20 10.35
N GLY A 77 7.28 5.18 11.67
CA GLY A 77 8.25 6.02 12.36
C GLY A 77 9.50 5.23 12.74
N ARG A 78 10.54 5.95 13.16
CA ARG A 78 11.76 5.40 13.75
C ARG A 78 12.17 6.23 14.96
N GLU A 79 12.56 5.55 16.02
CA GLU A 79 13.19 6.13 17.20
C GLU A 79 14.56 5.47 17.40
N ASP A 80 15.59 6.26 17.72
CA ASP A 80 16.98 5.78 17.89
C ASP A 80 17.68 6.62 18.96
N ASN A 81 18.44 5.97 19.85
CA ASN A 81 19.22 6.64 20.89
C ASN A 81 20.74 6.38 20.82
N GLY A 82 21.23 5.89 19.68
CA GLY A 82 22.63 5.54 19.43
C GLY A 82 23.07 4.17 19.97
N LYS A 83 22.31 3.55 20.89
CA LYS A 83 22.59 2.19 21.40
C LYS A 83 21.54 1.18 20.92
N LYS A 84 20.28 1.59 20.90
CA LYS A 84 19.14 0.82 20.43
C LYS A 84 18.15 1.73 19.72
N GLY A 85 17.25 1.12 18.96
CA GLY A 85 16.16 1.83 18.33
C GLY A 85 15.02 0.91 17.97
N ARG A 86 13.98 1.49 17.39
CA ARG A 86 12.83 0.77 16.89
C ARG A 86 12.19 1.44 15.68
N PHE A 87 11.62 0.61 14.82
CA PHE A 87 10.67 1.05 13.80
C PHE A 87 9.26 0.78 14.31
N ILE A 88 8.35 1.71 14.10
CA ILE A 88 6.99 1.68 14.64
C ILE A 88 5.99 1.84 13.51
N ILE A 89 4.96 0.98 13.43
CA ILE A 89 3.81 1.20 12.55
C ILE A 89 2.64 1.78 13.33
N TYR A 90 1.95 2.71 12.69
CA TYR A 90 0.60 3.12 13.03
C TYR A 90 -0.33 2.83 11.86
N GLU A 91 -1.55 2.37 12.13
CA GLU A 91 -2.64 2.32 11.14
C GLU A 91 -3.81 3.14 11.67
N ASN A 92 -4.21 4.17 10.92
CA ASN A 92 -5.24 5.13 11.35
C ASN A 92 -4.93 5.73 12.74
N ASP A 93 -3.67 6.14 12.92
CA ASP A 93 -3.11 6.70 14.15
C ASP A 93 -3.15 5.78 15.39
N LYS A 94 -3.54 4.52 15.24
CA LYS A 94 -3.42 3.48 16.26
C LYS A 94 -2.10 2.75 16.12
N PHE A 95 -1.40 2.55 17.24
CA PHE A 95 -0.20 1.73 17.28
C PHE A 95 -0.54 0.32 16.79
N ALA A 96 0.19 -0.14 15.77
CA ALA A 96 -0.06 -1.42 15.15
C ALA A 96 1.06 -2.42 15.35
N GLY A 97 2.26 -1.98 15.73
CA GLY A 97 3.37 -2.85 16.04
C GLY A 97 4.71 -2.14 16.00
N GLU A 98 5.75 -2.88 16.36
CA GLU A 98 7.12 -2.39 16.35
C GLU A 98 8.13 -3.48 16.02
N MET A 99 9.29 -3.05 15.56
CA MET A 99 10.48 -3.87 15.40
C MET A 99 11.61 -3.18 16.14
N THR A 100 12.30 -3.88 17.05
CA THR A 100 13.36 -3.31 17.88
C THR A 100 14.73 -3.84 17.45
N TYR A 101 15.75 -3.00 17.58
CA TYR A 101 17.13 -3.36 17.26
C TYR A 101 18.14 -2.74 18.22
N THR A 102 19.33 -3.34 18.27
CA THR A 102 20.50 -2.82 18.99
C THR A 102 21.66 -2.62 18.02
N TRP A 103 22.43 -1.56 18.21
CA TRP A 103 23.64 -1.32 17.44
C TRP A 103 24.75 -2.27 17.88
N ALA A 104 25.46 -2.83 16.90
CA ALA A 104 26.60 -3.73 17.08
C ALA A 104 27.82 -3.13 16.36
N GLY A 105 28.39 -2.10 16.97
CA GLY A 105 29.40 -1.25 16.34
C GLY A 105 28.79 -0.21 15.41
N LYS A 106 29.61 0.38 14.53
CA LYS A 106 29.23 1.53 13.69
C LYS A 106 28.50 1.17 12.40
N SER A 107 28.64 -0.07 11.92
CA SER A 107 28.18 -0.49 10.59
C SER A 107 27.18 -1.66 10.62
N LYS A 108 26.67 -2.01 11.80
CA LYS A 108 25.78 -3.18 11.96
C LYS A 108 24.78 -2.97 13.08
N PHE A 109 23.57 -3.48 12.90
CA PHE A 109 22.59 -3.60 13.97
C PHE A 109 21.91 -4.97 13.98
N ILE A 110 21.40 -5.34 15.15
CA ILE A 110 20.80 -6.64 15.44
C ILE A 110 19.30 -6.46 15.63
N ILE A 111 18.47 -7.18 14.88
CA ILE A 111 17.01 -7.16 15.07
C ILE A 111 16.65 -8.16 16.17
N ASN A 112 16.20 -7.63 17.33
CA ASN A 112 15.94 -8.41 18.53
C ASN A 112 14.51 -8.93 18.60
N HIS A 113 13.54 -8.06 18.26
CA HIS A 113 12.13 -8.40 18.34
C HIS A 113 11.33 -7.75 17.22
N THR A 114 10.27 -8.40 16.78
CA THR A 114 9.27 -7.86 15.87
C THR A 114 7.91 -8.33 16.35
N GLY A 115 7.05 -7.37 16.70
CA GLY A 115 5.73 -7.60 17.25
C GLY A 115 4.69 -6.76 16.51
N VAL A 116 3.48 -7.30 16.38
CA VAL A 116 2.32 -6.62 15.79
C VAL A 116 1.16 -6.90 16.72
N GLU A 117 0.37 -5.88 17.01
CA GLU A 117 -0.85 -6.01 17.80
C GLU A 117 -1.82 -6.96 17.11
N GLU A 118 -2.52 -7.79 17.88
CA GLU A 118 -3.37 -8.87 17.36
C GLU A 118 -4.47 -8.36 16.42
N GLN A 119 -5.07 -7.21 16.74
CA GLN A 119 -6.06 -6.50 15.90
C GLN A 119 -5.53 -6.13 14.49
N PHE A 120 -4.21 -6.14 14.30
CA PHE A 120 -3.53 -5.89 13.03
C PHE A 120 -2.79 -7.12 12.48
N SER A 121 -2.97 -8.29 13.10
CA SER A 121 -2.42 -9.56 12.61
C SER A 121 -2.97 -9.90 11.21
N GLY A 122 -2.18 -10.62 10.42
CA GLY A 122 -2.52 -10.96 9.02
C GLY A 122 -2.43 -9.80 8.01
N LYS A 123 -2.22 -8.55 8.44
CA LYS A 123 -2.05 -7.39 7.54
C LYS A 123 -0.64 -7.22 6.96
N GLY A 124 0.29 -8.11 7.32
CA GLY A 124 1.68 -8.10 6.85
C GLY A 124 2.54 -6.99 7.47
N PHE A 125 2.12 -6.39 8.58
CA PHE A 125 2.82 -5.26 9.22
C PHE A 125 4.20 -5.62 9.76
N GLY A 126 4.39 -6.82 10.31
CA GLY A 126 5.71 -7.29 10.73
C GLY A 126 6.68 -7.32 9.56
N LYS A 127 6.25 -7.81 8.40
CA LYS A 127 7.08 -7.80 7.19
C LYS A 127 7.38 -6.37 6.73
N LYS A 128 6.41 -5.45 6.78
CA LYS A 128 6.64 -4.03 6.44
C LYS A 128 7.71 -3.39 7.33
N LEU A 129 7.66 -3.65 8.64
CA LEU A 129 8.66 -3.15 9.59
C LEU A 129 10.07 -3.66 9.26
N VAL A 130 10.20 -4.97 9.05
CA VAL A 130 11.48 -5.59 8.70
C VAL A 130 11.99 -5.08 7.35
N MET A 131 11.13 -4.94 6.34
CA MET A 131 11.54 -4.38 5.05
C MET A 131 11.97 -2.92 5.18
N LYS A 132 11.35 -2.13 6.07
CA LYS A 132 11.78 -0.76 6.33
C LYS A 132 13.16 -0.70 6.97
N SER A 133 13.49 -1.64 7.86
CA SER A 133 14.84 -1.73 8.43
C SER A 133 15.88 -2.15 7.38
N VAL A 134 15.52 -3.02 6.43
CA VAL A 134 16.37 -3.36 5.27
C VAL A 134 16.61 -2.16 4.36
N GLU A 135 15.56 -1.40 4.05
CA GLU A 135 15.69 -0.16 3.26
C GLU A 135 16.62 0.85 3.97
N PHE A 136 16.41 1.05 5.27
CA PHE A 136 17.30 1.89 6.07
C PHE A 136 18.75 1.38 6.02
N ALA A 137 18.97 0.08 6.18
CA ALA A 137 20.30 -0.48 6.16
C ALA A 137 21.00 -0.29 4.81
N ARG A 138 20.28 -0.52 3.70
CA ARG A 138 20.80 -0.29 2.34
C ARG A 138 21.17 1.17 2.10
N ASN A 139 20.31 2.11 2.53
CA ASN A 139 20.54 3.54 2.32
C ASN A 139 21.69 4.11 3.19
N ASN A 140 22.17 3.35 4.17
CA ASN A 140 23.22 3.79 5.10
C ASN A 140 24.41 2.83 5.13
N ASP A 141 24.52 1.91 4.16
CA ASP A 141 25.59 0.91 4.07
C ASP A 141 25.79 0.07 5.36
N LEU A 142 24.68 -0.28 6.02
CA LEU A 142 24.67 -1.05 7.25
C LEU A 142 24.38 -2.53 7.00
N LYS A 143 24.93 -3.39 7.87
CA LYS A 143 24.61 -4.82 7.93
C LYS A 143 23.53 -5.11 8.98
N ILE A 144 22.67 -6.08 8.68
CA ILE A 144 21.62 -6.55 9.60
C ILE A 144 21.98 -7.94 10.10
N LEU A 145 21.89 -8.15 11.41
CA LEU A 145 21.87 -9.49 12.02
C LEU A 145 20.47 -9.77 12.60
N PRO A 146 19.62 -10.56 11.93
CA PRO A 146 18.30 -10.87 12.46
C PRO A 146 18.40 -11.97 13.53
N LEU A 147 18.22 -11.65 14.81
CA LEU A 147 18.11 -12.69 15.86
C LEU A 147 16.66 -13.15 16.05
N CYS A 148 15.70 -12.23 15.90
CA CYS A 148 14.28 -12.55 15.90
C CYS A 148 13.98 -13.63 14.82
N PRO A 149 13.38 -14.78 15.19
CA PRO A 149 13.03 -15.83 14.23
C PRO A 149 12.13 -15.34 13.09
N PHE A 150 11.21 -14.44 13.40
CA PHE A 150 10.36 -13.80 12.40
C PHE A 150 11.16 -12.98 11.39
N ALA A 151 12.11 -12.16 11.88
CA ALA A 151 12.98 -11.36 11.02
C ALA A 151 13.87 -12.26 10.14
N LYS A 152 14.42 -13.35 10.70
CA LYS A 152 15.22 -14.34 9.95
C LYS A 152 14.46 -14.94 8.78
N LYS A 153 13.16 -15.21 8.94
CA LYS A 153 12.31 -15.76 7.86
C LYS A 153 11.89 -14.69 6.83
N SER A 154 12.02 -13.42 7.17
CA SER A 154 11.48 -12.31 6.39
C SER A 154 12.49 -11.65 5.45
N ILE A 155 13.79 -11.89 5.64
CA ILE A 155 14.90 -11.33 4.85
C ILE A 155 15.85 -12.39 4.34
#